data_AF-A0A098GFU6-F1
#
_entry.id   AF-A0A098GFU6-F1
#
_cell.length_a   1.000
_cell.length_b   1.000
_cell.length_c   1.000
_cell.angle_alpha   90.00
_cell.angle_beta   90.00
_cell.angle_gamma   90.00
#
_symmetry.space_group_name_H-M   'P 1'
#
loop_
_entity.id
_entity.type
_entity.pdbx_description
1 polymer ?
#
loop_
_entity_poly.entity_id
_entity_poly.type
_entity_poly.pdbx_seq_one_letter_code
_entity_poly.pdbx_strand_id
1 'polypeptide(L)'
;MARRLGARFFTPLATAATGAGAAYLTQQLYEFKQFQEKLGLLSSSTEPPERSIVEAEQKEWLLFGRQSPGYVRDPSKNPKNHIWDQITQSSKSLRSLATHMDNESHYELLAGSDFVTEPFTQDPKAPKVLIKPEKMIGKELREIGDDEQFEVNFARKQAFAKETAKHSPFYHSSFALRKVSEERPASPSAVVISGKEAKELIQDINETICEPQYCTMYTSNCYSASMYGTGALAKIIDRKSDIDESKKKADIQSIADVAKKVSQDNFGRGVSNNPVVNVQLTSELPKLMEKHGLIHTQGYAPKL
;
A
#
# COMPACT_ATOMS: atom_id res chain seq x y z
N MET A 1 21.40 -42.65 -23.82
CA MET A 1 21.19 -42.01 -22.50
C MET A 1 20.74 -40.58 -22.76
N ALA A 2 19.44 -40.23 -22.68
CA ALA A 2 18.69 -39.86 -21.45
C ALA A 2 19.37 -38.69 -20.71
N ARG A 3 18.79 -37.51 -20.41
CA ARG A 3 17.40 -37.04 -20.17
C ARG A 3 17.37 -35.49 -20.23
N ARG A 4 16.41 -34.89 -20.95
CA ARG A 4 15.22 -34.13 -20.45
C ARG A 4 15.48 -32.77 -19.77
N LEU A 5 15.35 -31.71 -20.56
CA LEU A 5 14.87 -30.39 -20.13
C LEU A 5 13.36 -30.48 -19.83
N GLY A 6 12.97 -30.26 -18.57
CA GLY A 6 11.59 -30.22 -18.14
C GLY A 6 10.94 -28.87 -18.40
N ALA A 7 10.47 -28.64 -19.62
CA ALA A 7 9.39 -27.69 -19.85
C ALA A 7 8.13 -28.30 -19.21
N ARG A 8 7.66 -27.74 -18.08
CA ARG A 8 6.34 -28.07 -17.54
C ARG A 8 5.28 -27.47 -18.45
N PHE A 9 4.99 -28.19 -19.53
CA PHE A 9 3.77 -28.00 -20.30
C PHE A 9 2.58 -28.30 -19.37
N PHE A 10 1.82 -27.27 -19.04
CA PHE A 10 0.44 -27.46 -18.60
C PHE A 10 -0.27 -28.27 -19.69
N THR A 11 -0.83 -29.40 -19.30
CA THR A 11 -1.57 -30.32 -20.18
C THR A 11 -2.73 -29.57 -20.85
N PRO A 12 -2.82 -29.55 -22.20
CA PRO A 12 -3.84 -28.79 -22.94
C PRO A 12 -5.23 -29.47 -22.97
N LEU A 13 -5.46 -30.47 -22.11
CA LEU A 13 -6.69 -31.28 -22.13
C LEU A 13 -7.77 -30.81 -21.16
N ALA A 14 -7.48 -29.86 -20.27
CA ALA A 14 -8.49 -29.26 -19.36
C ALA A 14 -9.05 -27.92 -19.86
N THR A 15 -8.53 -27.38 -20.97
CA THR A 15 -8.88 -26.05 -21.50
C THR A 15 -9.86 -26.09 -22.68
N ALA A 16 -10.29 -27.26 -23.14
CA ALA A 16 -11.12 -27.38 -24.34
C ALA A 16 -12.62 -27.03 -24.14
N ALA A 17 -13.08 -26.79 -22.90
CA ALA A 17 -14.49 -26.46 -22.61
C ALA A 17 -14.68 -25.20 -21.74
N THR A 18 -13.59 -24.54 -21.34
CA THR A 18 -13.63 -23.34 -20.51
C THR A 18 -13.46 -22.12 -21.40
N GLY A 19 -14.56 -21.41 -21.68
CA GLY A 19 -14.52 -20.16 -22.44
C GLY A 19 -13.49 -19.17 -21.88
N ALA A 20 -13.03 -18.22 -22.69
CA ALA A 20 -11.93 -17.30 -22.37
C ALA A 20 -12.03 -16.63 -20.98
N GLY A 21 -13.25 -16.37 -20.48
CA GLY A 21 -13.48 -15.85 -19.14
C GLY A 21 -13.08 -16.81 -18.00
N ALA A 22 -13.35 -18.11 -18.13
CA ALA A 22 -12.94 -19.09 -17.14
C ALA A 22 -11.42 -19.29 -17.12
N ALA A 23 -10.78 -19.31 -18.30
CA ALA A 23 -9.32 -19.36 -18.41
C ALA A 23 -8.66 -18.13 -17.75
N TYR A 24 -9.20 -16.93 -17.99
CA TYR A 24 -8.73 -15.70 -17.34
C TYR A 24 -8.87 -15.76 -15.82
N LEU A 25 -10.02 -16.19 -15.29
CA LEU A 25 -10.23 -16.31 -13.84
C LEU A 25 -9.29 -17.34 -13.20
N THR A 26 -9.06 -18.49 -13.85
CA THR A 26 -8.09 -19.49 -13.39
C THR A 26 -6.67 -18.94 -13.36
N GLN A 27 -6.27 -18.19 -14.40
CA GLN A 27 -4.97 -17.52 -14.43
C GLN A 27 -4.84 -16.50 -13.30
N GLN A 28 -5.85 -15.67 -13.07
CA GLN A 28 -5.85 -14.69 -11.97
C GLN A 28 -5.76 -15.36 -10.59
N LEU A 29 -6.45 -16.48 -10.38
CA LEU A 29 -6.33 -17.27 -9.15
C LEU A 29 -4.92 -17.86 -8.98
N TYR A 30 -4.31 -18.31 -10.07
CA TYR A 30 -2.94 -18.84 -10.06
C TYR A 30 -1.91 -17.75 -9.72
N GLU A 31 -1.99 -16.59 -10.38
CA GLU A 31 -1.12 -15.44 -10.11
C GLU A 31 -1.26 -14.94 -8.67
N PHE A 32 -2.50 -14.89 -8.15
CA PHE A 32 -2.75 -14.53 -6.76
C PHE A 32 -2.12 -15.53 -5.77
N LYS A 33 -2.24 -16.84 -6.02
CA LYS A 33 -1.60 -17.86 -5.19
C LYS A 33 -0.08 -17.75 -5.20
N GLN A 34 0.54 -17.59 -6.37
CA GLN A 34 1.98 -17.38 -6.47
C GLN A 34 2.43 -16.12 -5.72
N PHE A 35 1.64 -15.06 -5.80
CA PHE A 35 1.90 -13.84 -5.05
C PHE A 35 1.84 -14.07 -3.53
N GLN A 36 0.81 -14.76 -3.03
CA GLN A 36 0.70 -15.12 -1.62
C GLN A 36 1.87 -15.98 -1.14
N GLU A 37 2.31 -16.94 -1.94
CA GLU A 37 3.50 -17.77 -1.63
C GLU A 37 4.76 -16.91 -1.47
N LYS A 38 5.00 -15.97 -2.40
CA LYS A 38 6.16 -15.07 -2.33
C LYS A 38 6.08 -14.10 -1.14
N LEU A 39 4.89 -13.59 -0.81
CA LEU A 39 4.69 -12.77 0.39
C LEU A 39 4.90 -13.55 1.69
N GLY A 40 4.79 -14.88 1.66
CA GLY A 40 5.10 -15.73 2.81
C GLY A 40 6.51 -15.51 3.35
N LEU A 41 7.45 -15.04 2.52
CA LEU A 41 8.83 -14.73 2.88
C LEU A 41 8.99 -13.47 3.74
N LEU A 42 7.98 -12.57 3.76
CA LEU A 42 8.07 -11.26 4.41
C LEU A 42 7.85 -11.28 5.92
N SER A 43 7.44 -12.40 6.53
CA SER A 43 7.28 -12.45 7.99
C SER A 43 7.16 -13.86 8.53
N SER A 44 7.88 -14.12 9.62
CA SER A 44 7.80 -15.30 10.48
C SER A 44 6.67 -15.23 11.52
N SER A 45 5.97 -14.10 11.65
CA SER A 45 4.98 -13.90 12.71
C SER A 45 3.62 -14.54 12.38
N THR A 46 2.95 -14.95 13.46
CA THR A 46 1.49 -15.10 13.54
C THR A 46 0.78 -13.86 12.99
N GLU A 47 -0.47 -14.02 12.53
CA GLU A 47 -1.28 -12.89 12.07
C GLU A 47 -1.18 -11.70 13.06
N PRO A 48 -1.03 -10.46 12.56
CA PRO A 48 -0.92 -9.29 13.43
C PRO A 48 -2.08 -9.26 14.42
N PRO A 49 -1.83 -8.91 15.70
CA PRO A 49 -2.85 -8.95 16.73
C PRO A 49 -4.05 -8.08 16.35
N GLU A 50 -5.23 -8.49 16.78
CA GLU A 50 -6.40 -7.63 16.71
C GLU A 50 -6.18 -6.42 17.63
N ARG A 51 -6.25 -5.23 17.04
CA ARG A 51 -5.96 -3.96 17.71
C ARG A 51 -7.25 -3.18 17.86
N SER A 52 -7.44 -2.57 19.03
CA SER A 52 -8.54 -1.63 19.25
C SER A 52 -8.42 -0.44 18.30
N ILE A 53 -9.57 0.14 17.93
CA ILE A 53 -9.63 1.37 17.15
C ILE A 53 -9.92 2.51 18.14
N VAL A 54 -9.05 3.53 18.15
CA VAL A 54 -9.24 4.77 18.91
C VAL A 54 -9.40 5.93 17.95
N GLU A 55 -10.17 6.96 18.32
CA GLU A 55 -10.30 8.17 17.49
C GLU A 55 -9.13 9.12 17.73
N ALA A 56 -8.64 9.78 16.67
CA ALA A 56 -7.63 10.81 16.79
C ALA A 56 -8.11 11.99 17.65
N GLU A 57 -7.41 12.28 18.73
CA GLU A 57 -7.81 13.32 19.67
C GLU A 57 -7.46 14.72 19.15
N GLN A 58 -6.31 14.87 18.50
CA GLN A 58 -5.72 16.15 18.13
C GLN A 58 -5.51 16.28 16.62
N LYS A 59 -5.35 17.54 16.16
CA LYS A 59 -5.06 17.87 14.77
C LYS A 59 -3.57 17.75 14.48
N GLU A 60 -3.08 16.50 14.50
CA GLU A 60 -1.65 16.17 14.40
C GLU A 60 -1.30 15.23 13.23
N TRP A 61 -2.29 14.86 12.41
CA TRP A 61 -2.13 13.85 11.37
C TRP A 61 -2.02 14.44 9.98
N LEU A 62 -0.91 14.22 9.29
CA LEU A 62 -0.78 14.56 7.88
C LEU A 62 -1.08 13.32 7.03
N LEU A 63 -2.07 13.43 6.15
CA LEU A 63 -2.38 12.40 5.15
C LEU A 63 -2.25 12.99 3.76
N PHE A 64 -1.62 12.26 2.85
CA PHE A 64 -1.50 12.66 1.45
C PHE A 64 -2.65 12.07 0.64
N GLY A 65 -3.33 12.89 -0.16
CA GLY A 65 -4.38 12.43 -1.05
C GLY A 65 -5.55 13.39 -1.18
N ARG A 66 -6.45 13.06 -2.13
CA ARG A 66 -7.68 13.82 -2.44
C ARG A 66 -8.64 14.00 -1.26
N GLN A 67 -8.43 13.22 -0.20
CA GLN A 67 -9.28 13.17 0.98
C GLN A 67 -8.71 14.00 2.12
N SER A 68 -7.52 14.58 1.97
CA SER A 68 -6.99 15.56 2.92
C SER A 68 -7.81 16.86 2.88
N PRO A 69 -8.04 17.55 4.02
CA PRO A 69 -8.84 18.78 4.05
C PRO A 69 -8.28 19.93 3.22
N GLY A 70 -6.98 19.90 2.90
CA GLY A 70 -6.32 20.89 2.04
C GLY A 70 -6.54 20.64 0.55
N TYR A 71 -7.08 19.49 0.16
CA TYR A 71 -7.36 19.18 -1.24
C TYR A 71 -8.62 19.93 -1.71
N VAL A 72 -8.42 21.12 -2.27
CA VAL A 72 -9.42 21.80 -3.09
C VAL A 72 -9.13 21.46 -4.54
N ARG A 73 -10.02 20.69 -5.18
CA ARG A 73 -9.91 20.39 -6.60
C ARG A 73 -10.11 21.67 -7.41
N ASP A 74 -9.03 22.26 -7.88
CA ASP A 74 -9.08 23.34 -8.86
C ASP A 74 -9.35 22.73 -10.26
N PRO A 75 -10.56 22.88 -10.81
CA PRO A 75 -10.94 22.29 -12.10
C PRO A 75 -10.14 22.90 -13.27
N SER A 76 -9.60 24.11 -13.09
CA SER A 76 -8.77 24.79 -14.08
C SER A 76 -7.34 24.25 -14.12
N LYS A 77 -6.80 23.82 -12.97
CA LYS A 77 -5.46 23.24 -12.86
C LYS A 77 -5.41 21.73 -13.10
N ASN A 78 -6.52 21.02 -12.84
CA ASN A 78 -6.63 19.56 -13.01
C ASN A 78 -7.93 19.17 -13.75
N PRO A 79 -8.09 19.54 -15.04
CA PRO A 79 -9.28 19.19 -15.81
C PRO A 79 -9.33 17.67 -16.05
N LYS A 80 -10.45 16.99 -15.74
CA LYS A 80 -10.67 15.56 -16.11
C LYS A 80 -11.42 15.42 -17.45
N ASN A 81 -11.65 16.53 -18.16
CA ASN A 81 -12.60 16.60 -19.28
C ASN A 81 -12.20 15.60 -20.39
N HIS A 82 -10.91 15.50 -20.69
CA HIS A 82 -10.36 14.59 -21.70
C HIS A 82 -10.47 13.09 -21.31
N ILE A 83 -10.45 12.77 -20.02
CA ILE A 83 -10.64 11.39 -19.52
C ILE A 83 -12.12 11.02 -19.60
N TRP A 84 -13.02 11.94 -19.23
CA TRP A 84 -14.45 11.76 -19.37
C TRP A 84 -14.89 11.64 -20.84
N ASP A 85 -14.26 12.39 -21.73
CA ASP A 85 -14.49 12.31 -23.18
C ASP A 85 -14.04 10.96 -23.74
N GLN A 86 -12.90 10.42 -23.32
CA GLN A 86 -12.44 9.09 -23.73
C GLN A 86 -13.33 7.96 -23.17
N ILE A 87 -13.77 8.05 -21.92
CA ILE A 87 -14.68 7.07 -21.30
C ILE A 87 -16.05 7.12 -21.99
N THR A 88 -16.58 8.30 -22.27
CA THR A 88 -17.88 8.46 -22.96
C THR A 88 -17.81 8.09 -24.44
N GLN A 89 -16.65 8.13 -25.09
CA GLN A 89 -16.52 7.66 -26.48
C GLN A 89 -16.26 6.15 -26.59
N SER A 90 -15.91 5.47 -25.49
CA SER A 90 -15.65 4.02 -25.48
C SER A 90 -16.95 3.18 -25.50
N SER A 91 -16.88 1.98 -26.09
CA SER A 91 -18.02 1.05 -26.21
C SER A 91 -18.48 0.55 -24.83
N LYS A 92 -19.76 0.16 -24.67
CA LYS A 92 -20.32 -0.25 -23.36
C LYS A 92 -19.51 -1.36 -22.63
N SER A 93 -18.88 -2.28 -23.37
CA SER A 93 -18.01 -3.32 -22.84
C SER A 93 -16.64 -2.79 -22.40
N LEU A 94 -16.08 -1.82 -23.12
CA LEU A 94 -14.91 -1.05 -22.68
C LEU A 94 -15.26 -0.12 -21.51
N ARG A 95 -16.47 0.43 -21.43
CA ARG A 95 -16.95 1.17 -20.26
C ARG A 95 -17.08 0.28 -19.04
N SER A 96 -17.45 -1.00 -19.18
CA SER A 96 -17.50 -1.92 -18.04
C SER A 96 -16.10 -2.35 -17.56
N LEU A 97 -15.12 -2.37 -18.46
CA LEU A 97 -13.69 -2.57 -18.14
C LEU A 97 -13.03 -1.27 -17.62
N ALA A 98 -13.47 -0.12 -18.11
CA ALA A 98 -13.04 1.20 -17.64
C ALA A 98 -13.69 1.56 -16.30
N THR A 99 -14.91 1.11 -15.99
CA THR A 99 -15.43 1.11 -14.61
C THR A 99 -14.66 0.16 -13.69
N HIS A 100 -13.91 -0.79 -14.25
CA HIS A 100 -12.92 -1.58 -13.50
C HIS A 100 -11.54 -0.91 -13.37
N MET A 101 -11.27 0.18 -14.11
CA MET A 101 -9.99 0.90 -14.08
C MET A 101 -10.07 2.34 -13.53
N ASP A 102 -11.21 3.02 -13.67
CA ASP A 102 -11.52 4.30 -13.02
C ASP A 102 -12.65 4.06 -12.01
N ASN A 103 -12.34 3.22 -11.02
CA ASN A 103 -13.25 2.85 -9.95
C ASN A 103 -13.48 4.05 -8.97
N GLU A 104 -12.83 5.19 -9.22
CA GLU A 104 -12.83 6.40 -8.39
C GLU A 104 -14.18 7.11 -8.30
N SER A 105 -15.07 6.97 -9.29
CA SER A 105 -16.38 7.65 -9.31
C SER A 105 -17.45 7.01 -8.44
N HIS A 106 -17.25 5.75 -8.01
CA HIS A 106 -18.22 5.02 -7.19
C HIS A 106 -17.79 4.86 -5.73
N TYR A 107 -16.53 5.13 -5.42
CA TYR A 107 -16.11 5.25 -4.05
C TYR A 107 -16.68 6.54 -3.46
N GLU A 108 -17.11 6.51 -2.20
CA GLU A 108 -17.38 7.73 -1.42
C GLU A 108 -16.07 8.51 -1.20
N LEU A 109 -15.40 8.99 -2.25
CA LEU A 109 -14.25 9.91 -2.18
C LEU A 109 -14.78 11.32 -1.94
N LEU A 110 -15.58 11.48 -0.89
CA LEU A 110 -15.90 12.79 -0.37
C LEU A 110 -14.60 13.39 0.18
N ALA A 111 -14.39 14.67 -0.10
CA ALA A 111 -13.30 15.42 0.52
C ALA A 111 -13.43 15.29 2.05
N GLY A 112 -12.34 14.95 2.73
CA GLY A 112 -12.39 14.64 4.14
C GLY A 112 -13.18 13.37 4.43
N SER A 113 -12.56 12.21 4.24
CA SER A 113 -13.14 10.95 4.69
C SER A 113 -12.25 10.24 5.69
N ASP A 114 -12.87 9.48 6.59
CA ASP A 114 -12.17 8.77 7.66
C ASP A 114 -11.15 7.75 7.12
N PHE A 115 -9.98 7.72 7.75
CA PHE A 115 -8.98 6.66 7.57
C PHE A 115 -8.76 5.91 8.87
N VAL A 116 -8.48 4.62 8.76
CA VAL A 116 -8.01 3.81 9.88
C VAL A 116 -6.54 3.47 9.63
N THR A 117 -5.69 3.71 10.62
CA THR A 117 -4.27 3.36 10.51
C THR A 117 -4.00 1.88 10.76
N GLU A 118 -2.99 1.36 10.09
CA GLU A 118 -2.23 0.17 10.47
C GLU A 118 -0.84 0.67 10.91
N PRO A 119 -0.55 0.67 12.22
CA PRO A 119 0.69 1.22 12.73
C PRO A 119 1.88 0.32 12.39
N PHE A 120 2.98 0.94 11.95
CA PHE A 120 4.26 0.25 11.77
C PHE A 120 4.93 0.06 13.13
N THR A 121 4.52 -0.98 13.86
CA THR A 121 5.08 -1.32 15.17
C THR A 121 4.87 -2.78 15.54
N GLN A 122 5.86 -3.35 16.25
CA GLN A 122 5.77 -4.66 16.89
C GLN A 122 4.97 -4.65 18.20
N ASP A 123 4.59 -3.48 18.74
CA ASP A 123 3.79 -3.43 19.97
C ASP A 123 2.35 -3.92 19.69
N PRO A 124 1.91 -5.05 20.29
CA PRO A 124 0.57 -5.57 20.08
C PRO A 124 -0.53 -4.70 20.70
N LYS A 125 -0.18 -3.82 21.65
CA LYS A 125 -1.12 -2.94 22.34
C LYS A 125 -1.30 -1.60 21.63
N ALA A 126 -0.44 -1.26 20.66
CA ALA A 126 -0.57 -0.01 19.93
C ALA A 126 -1.87 -0.03 19.09
N PRO A 127 -2.77 0.93 19.31
CA PRO A 127 -4.09 0.92 18.68
C PRO A 127 -4.01 1.29 17.21
N LYS A 128 -5.06 0.96 16.46
CA LYS A 128 -5.35 1.62 15.19
C LYS A 128 -6.00 2.97 15.49
N VAL A 129 -5.71 3.96 14.67
CA VAL A 129 -6.26 5.31 14.84
C VAL A 129 -7.25 5.60 13.73
N LEU A 130 -8.49 5.91 14.10
CA LEU A 130 -9.49 6.51 13.23
C LEU A 130 -9.21 8.01 13.11
N ILE A 131 -8.78 8.44 11.93
CA ILE A 131 -8.44 9.82 11.63
C ILE A 131 -9.58 10.42 10.83
N LYS A 132 -10.34 11.30 11.50
CA LYS A 132 -11.36 12.11 10.87
C LYS A 132 -10.75 13.35 10.21
N PRO A 133 -11.41 13.94 9.19
CA PRO A 133 -10.88 15.08 8.43
C PRO A 133 -10.49 16.27 9.28
N GLU A 134 -11.28 16.61 10.29
CA GLU A 134 -11.03 17.72 11.21
C GLU A 134 -9.76 17.54 12.04
N LYS A 135 -9.24 16.31 12.14
CA LYS A 135 -7.99 15.96 12.82
C LYS A 135 -6.79 15.92 11.88
N MET A 136 -6.99 16.15 10.58
CA MET A 136 -5.92 16.17 9.60
C MET A 136 -5.29 17.57 9.49
N ILE A 137 -3.97 17.62 9.45
CA ILE A 137 -3.19 18.81 9.14
C ILE A 137 -3.36 19.10 7.65
N GLY A 138 -3.85 20.29 7.30
CA GLY A 138 -4.01 20.75 5.92
C GLY A 138 -2.74 21.37 5.33
N LYS A 139 -1.56 20.80 5.64
CA LYS A 139 -0.28 21.26 5.09
C LYS A 139 0.04 20.54 3.80
N GLU A 140 0.69 21.24 2.87
CA GLU A 140 1.30 20.61 1.71
C GLU A 140 2.66 19.99 2.06
N LEU A 141 3.13 19.02 1.26
CA LEU A 141 4.41 18.33 1.48
C LEU A 141 5.59 19.31 1.59
N ARG A 142 5.58 20.39 0.81
CA ARG A 142 6.62 21.44 0.82
C ARG A 142 6.64 22.29 2.10
N GLU A 143 5.55 22.30 2.87
CA GLU A 143 5.40 23.09 4.10
C GLU A 143 5.82 22.34 5.36
N ILE A 144 6.23 21.08 5.21
CA ILE A 144 6.83 20.27 6.26
C ILE A 144 8.28 20.73 6.44
N GLY A 145 8.69 21.08 7.66
CA GLY A 145 10.10 21.34 7.97
C GLY A 145 10.92 20.05 7.89
N ASP A 146 12.15 20.12 7.39
CA ASP A 146 13.00 18.95 7.18
C ASP A 146 13.32 18.19 8.49
N ASP A 147 13.44 18.94 9.59
CA ASP A 147 13.76 18.41 10.92
C ASP A 147 12.51 17.96 11.71
N GLU A 148 11.30 18.24 11.22
CA GLU A 148 10.06 17.76 11.86
C GLU A 148 10.06 16.23 11.91
N GLN A 149 9.68 15.64 13.04
CA GLN A 149 9.63 14.19 13.21
C GLN A 149 8.21 13.66 13.08
N PHE A 150 8.05 12.53 12.40
CA PHE A 150 6.75 11.93 12.14
C PHE A 150 6.75 10.45 12.46
N GLU A 151 5.77 10.02 13.24
CA GLU A 151 5.42 8.61 13.37
C GLU A 151 4.63 8.17 12.13
N VAL A 152 5.14 7.17 11.42
CA VAL A 152 4.58 6.72 10.16
C VAL A 152 3.58 5.60 10.39
N ASN A 153 2.44 5.70 9.73
CA ASN A 153 1.39 4.69 9.74
C ASN A 153 0.92 4.44 8.30
N PHE A 154 0.50 3.21 8.00
CA PHE A 154 -0.23 2.93 6.77
C PHE A 154 -1.69 3.31 6.97
N ALA A 155 -2.25 4.18 6.15
CA ALA A 155 -3.63 4.62 6.28
C ALA A 155 -4.51 3.84 5.30
N ARG A 156 -5.65 3.34 5.77
CA ARG A 156 -6.60 2.59 4.94
C ARG A 156 -8.00 3.14 5.07
N LYS A 157 -8.72 3.08 3.95
CA LYS A 157 -10.14 3.37 3.91
C LYS A 157 -10.84 2.29 3.10
N GLN A 158 -11.83 1.67 3.72
CA GLN A 158 -12.66 0.68 3.05
C GLN A 158 -13.62 1.38 2.07
N ALA A 159 -13.60 0.94 0.83
CA ALA A 159 -14.55 1.35 -0.20
C ALA A 159 -15.90 0.67 0.03
N PHE A 160 -17.01 1.33 -0.32
CA PHE A 160 -18.37 0.79 -0.19
C PHE A 160 -18.74 0.30 1.21
N ALA A 161 -18.10 0.84 2.26
CA ALA A 161 -18.26 0.34 3.61
C ALA A 161 -19.72 0.48 4.12
N LYS A 162 -20.43 1.53 3.68
CA LYS A 162 -21.83 1.76 4.07
C LYS A 162 -22.76 0.76 3.36
N GLU A 163 -22.57 0.58 2.06
CA GLU A 163 -23.37 -0.29 1.20
C GLU A 163 -23.16 -1.77 1.50
N THR A 164 -21.97 -2.13 2.01
CA THR A 164 -21.61 -3.52 2.30
C THR A 164 -21.62 -3.87 3.78
N ALA A 165 -22.12 -2.98 4.66
CA ALA A 165 -22.04 -3.16 6.11
C ALA A 165 -20.62 -3.53 6.59
N LYS A 166 -19.60 -2.88 5.99
CA LYS A 166 -18.16 -3.09 6.21
C LYS A 166 -17.60 -4.45 5.73
N HIS A 167 -18.28 -5.14 4.82
CA HIS A 167 -17.79 -6.39 4.22
C HIS A 167 -17.02 -6.21 2.90
N SER A 168 -16.91 -4.99 2.37
CA SER A 168 -16.19 -4.74 1.13
C SER A 168 -14.70 -5.12 1.24
N PRO A 169 -14.18 -5.91 0.29
CA PRO A 169 -12.75 -6.27 0.26
C PRO A 169 -11.90 -5.14 -0.34
N PHE A 170 -12.51 -4.04 -0.78
CA PHE A 170 -11.84 -2.99 -1.52
C PHE A 170 -11.37 -1.86 -0.60
N TYR A 171 -10.13 -1.43 -0.79
CA TYR A 171 -9.50 -0.38 0.01
C TYR A 171 -8.75 0.63 -0.85
N HIS A 172 -8.89 1.90 -0.46
CA HIS A 172 -7.91 2.93 -0.73
C HIS A 172 -6.90 3.00 0.39
N SER A 173 -5.70 3.48 0.08
CA SER A 173 -4.65 3.62 1.08
C SER A 173 -3.80 4.87 0.84
N SER A 174 -3.13 5.29 1.91
CA SER A 174 -2.11 6.35 1.91
C SER A 174 -1.12 6.11 3.06
N PHE A 175 -0.23 7.06 3.30
CA PHE A 175 0.52 7.18 4.54
C PHE A 175 -0.15 8.23 5.44
N ALA A 176 -0.26 7.90 6.73
CA ALA A 176 -0.62 8.83 7.78
C ALA A 176 0.63 9.13 8.60
N LEU A 177 1.04 10.39 8.63
CA LEU A 177 2.19 10.87 9.38
C LEU A 177 1.69 11.64 10.60
N ARG A 178 1.85 11.08 11.80
CA ARG A 178 1.54 11.77 13.04
C ARG A 178 2.72 12.63 13.45
N LYS A 179 2.52 13.92 13.62
CA LYS A 179 3.58 14.83 14.08
C LYS A 179 4.01 14.45 15.51
N VAL A 180 5.32 14.26 15.70
CA VAL A 180 5.91 14.02 17.02
C VAL A 180 6.18 15.36 17.69
N SER A 181 5.84 15.46 18.98
CA SER A 181 6.02 16.66 19.81
C SER A 181 6.48 16.26 21.22
N GLU A 182 6.90 17.22 22.03
CA GLU A 182 7.27 16.97 23.43
C GLU A 182 6.06 16.50 24.25
N GLU A 183 4.87 17.05 23.96
CA GLU A 183 3.61 16.70 24.63
C GLU A 183 3.08 15.33 24.19
N ARG A 184 3.39 14.91 22.96
CA ARG A 184 3.01 13.60 22.39
C ARG A 184 4.20 12.94 21.68
N PRO A 185 5.15 12.36 22.44
CA PRO A 185 6.29 11.68 21.86
C PRO A 185 5.87 10.48 21.02
N ALA A 186 6.76 10.01 20.14
CA ALA A 186 6.56 8.74 19.45
C ALA A 186 6.66 7.57 20.42
N SER A 187 5.90 6.50 20.15
CA SER A 187 6.16 5.24 20.84
C SER A 187 7.59 4.76 20.52
N PRO A 188 8.35 4.25 21.50
CA PRO A 188 9.68 3.70 21.27
C PRO A 188 9.72 2.58 20.21
N SER A 189 8.59 1.91 19.97
CA SER A 189 8.45 0.82 19.01
C SER A 189 7.87 1.25 17.65
N ALA A 190 7.61 2.54 17.46
CA ALA A 190 7.04 3.04 16.22
C ALA A 190 8.14 3.42 15.21
N VAL A 191 7.82 3.29 13.93
CA VAL A 191 8.68 3.78 12.85
C VAL A 191 8.55 5.30 12.77
N VAL A 192 9.68 6.00 12.93
CA VAL A 192 9.77 7.46 12.88
C VAL A 192 10.67 7.90 11.74
N ILE A 193 10.22 8.91 10.99
CA ILE A 193 10.99 9.55 9.93
C ILE A 193 11.01 11.07 10.10
N SER A 194 12.06 11.70 9.57
CA SER A 194 12.15 13.16 9.47
C SER A 194 11.25 13.69 8.35
N GLY A 195 10.99 14.99 8.35
CA GLY A 195 10.26 15.67 7.28
C GLY A 195 11.00 15.57 5.95
N LYS A 196 12.34 15.59 5.98
CA LYS A 196 13.17 15.35 4.79
C LYS A 196 12.93 13.95 4.21
N GLU A 197 12.92 12.93 5.06
CA GLU A 197 12.66 11.54 4.66
C GLU A 197 11.21 11.33 4.20
N ALA A 198 10.25 12.03 4.80
CA ALA A 198 8.87 12.03 4.33
C ALA A 198 8.75 12.63 2.91
N LYS A 199 9.46 13.73 2.64
CA LYS A 199 9.54 14.32 1.29
C LYS A 199 10.16 13.35 0.29
N GLU A 200 11.29 12.74 0.66
CA GLU A 200 11.96 11.72 -0.15
C GLU A 200 11.04 10.54 -0.46
N LEU A 201 10.34 10.00 0.54
CA LEU A 201 9.38 8.92 0.38
C LEU A 201 8.28 9.27 -0.62
N ILE A 202 7.62 10.41 -0.43
CA ILE A 202 6.51 10.82 -1.30
C ILE A 202 7.01 11.16 -2.71
N GLN A 203 8.21 11.73 -2.85
CA GLN A 203 8.82 11.99 -4.14
C GLN A 203 9.12 10.69 -4.90
N ASP A 204 9.78 9.71 -4.28
CA ASP A 204 10.07 8.40 -4.91
C ASP A 204 8.78 7.69 -5.35
N ILE A 205 7.72 7.74 -4.53
CA ILE A 205 6.41 7.19 -4.91
C ILE A 205 5.83 7.92 -6.13
N ASN A 206 5.91 9.26 -6.16
CA ASN A 206 5.39 10.04 -7.27
C ASN A 206 6.10 9.71 -8.58
N GLU A 207 7.43 9.75 -8.59
CA GLU A 207 8.26 9.49 -9.77
C GLU A 207 8.08 8.05 -10.27
N THR A 208 8.04 7.08 -9.35
CA THR A 208 8.03 5.65 -9.72
C THR A 208 6.64 5.13 -10.09
N ILE A 209 5.58 5.57 -9.38
CA ILE A 209 4.23 5.00 -9.53
C ILE A 209 3.25 6.00 -10.13
N CYS A 210 3.23 7.24 -9.65
CA CYS A 210 2.13 8.16 -9.95
C CYS A 210 2.33 8.91 -11.27
N GLU A 211 3.53 9.41 -11.57
CA GLU A 211 3.85 10.16 -12.79
C GLU A 211 3.59 9.35 -14.07
N PRO A 212 4.00 8.07 -14.18
CA PRO A 212 3.64 7.24 -15.34
C PRO A 212 2.13 7.07 -15.56
N GLN A 213 1.33 7.34 -14.52
CA GLN A 213 -0.13 7.27 -14.51
C GLN A 213 -0.78 8.67 -14.49
N TYR A 214 0.00 9.73 -14.75
CA TYR A 214 -0.46 11.13 -14.77
C TYR A 214 -1.14 11.58 -13.47
N CYS A 215 -0.64 11.13 -12.32
CA CYS A 215 -1.14 11.53 -11.01
C CYS A 215 -0.01 11.80 -10.00
N THR A 216 -0.38 12.13 -8.76
CA THR A 216 0.53 12.26 -7.61
C THR A 216 -0.12 11.66 -6.36
N MET A 217 0.65 11.30 -5.33
CA MET A 217 0.13 10.87 -4.03
C MET A 217 -0.80 11.89 -3.38
N TYR A 218 -0.63 13.17 -3.69
CA TYR A 218 -1.52 14.23 -3.23
C TYR A 218 -2.84 14.26 -4.03
N THR A 219 -2.76 14.07 -5.34
CA THR A 219 -3.91 14.19 -6.26
C THR A 219 -4.58 12.86 -6.58
N SER A 220 -4.04 11.70 -6.17
CA SER A 220 -4.59 10.37 -6.45
C SER A 220 -3.88 9.37 -5.55
N ASN A 221 -4.45 9.12 -4.36
CA ASN A 221 -3.95 8.14 -3.41
C ASN A 221 -4.30 6.72 -3.87
N CYS A 222 -3.70 6.29 -4.98
CA CYS A 222 -3.91 4.96 -5.52
C CYS A 222 -3.28 3.92 -4.59
N TYR A 223 -3.96 2.79 -4.43
CA TYR A 223 -3.53 1.76 -3.50
C TYR A 223 -2.12 1.23 -3.82
N SER A 224 -1.78 1.08 -5.09
CA SER A 224 -0.47 0.65 -5.58
C SER A 224 0.68 1.57 -5.14
N ALA A 225 0.45 2.89 -5.09
CA ALA A 225 1.45 3.86 -4.69
C ALA A 225 1.80 3.73 -3.21
N SER A 226 0.79 3.59 -2.35
CA SER A 226 0.99 3.33 -0.92
C SER A 226 1.68 1.98 -0.67
N MET A 227 1.33 0.96 -1.46
CA MET A 227 2.00 -0.34 -1.37
C MET A 227 3.48 -0.27 -1.76
N TYR A 228 3.83 0.40 -2.86
CA TYR A 228 5.22 0.65 -3.23
C TYR A 228 5.95 1.41 -2.11
N GLY A 229 5.31 2.43 -1.56
CA GLY A 229 5.84 3.25 -0.48
C GLY A 229 6.26 2.46 0.76
N THR A 230 5.64 1.30 1.05
CA THR A 230 6.08 0.47 2.20
C THR A 230 7.51 -0.05 1.98
N GLY A 231 7.83 -0.49 0.77
CA GLY A 231 9.19 -0.91 0.42
C GLY A 231 10.18 0.26 0.35
N ALA A 232 9.74 1.41 -0.17
CA ALA A 232 10.55 2.64 -0.18
C ALA A 232 10.86 3.13 1.24
N LEU A 233 9.88 3.10 2.14
CA LEU A 233 10.07 3.42 3.56
C LEU A 233 11.10 2.50 4.21
N ALA A 234 11.02 1.19 3.97
CA ALA A 234 12.01 0.25 4.51
C ALA A 234 13.44 0.57 4.02
N LYS A 235 13.60 0.96 2.75
CA LYS A 235 14.89 1.40 2.19
C LYS A 235 15.39 2.70 2.84
N ILE A 236 14.51 3.64 3.17
CA ILE A 236 14.86 4.85 3.93
C ILE A 236 15.38 4.48 5.32
N ILE A 237 14.66 3.61 6.04
CA ILE A 237 15.08 3.13 7.37
C ILE A 237 16.44 2.41 7.32
N ASP A 238 16.68 1.59 6.30
CA ASP A 238 17.97 0.89 6.13
C ASP A 238 19.16 1.85 6.01
N ARG A 239 18.99 2.96 5.28
CA ARG A 239 20.04 3.96 5.04
C ARG A 239 20.37 4.82 6.26
N LYS A 240 19.52 4.84 7.29
CA LYS A 240 19.77 5.64 8.51
C LYS A 240 21.04 5.18 9.22
N SER A 241 21.98 6.09 9.42
CA SER A 241 23.25 5.83 10.10
C SER A 241 23.20 6.08 11.61
N ASP A 242 22.19 6.80 12.07
CA ASP A 242 22.02 7.34 13.43
C ASP A 242 21.10 6.49 14.32
N ILE A 243 20.50 5.43 13.76
CA ILE A 243 19.65 4.50 14.52
C ILE A 243 20.41 3.23 14.90
N ASP A 244 20.11 2.72 16.09
CA ASP A 244 20.63 1.43 16.54
C ASP A 244 20.18 0.30 15.61
N GLU A 245 21.07 -0.67 15.36
CA GLU A 245 20.80 -1.76 14.43
C GLU A 245 19.63 -2.64 14.88
N SER A 246 19.41 -2.83 16.18
CA SER A 246 18.24 -3.59 16.67
C SER A 246 16.93 -2.85 16.40
N LYS A 247 16.91 -1.52 16.56
CA LYS A 247 15.77 -0.67 16.21
C LYS A 247 15.50 -0.69 14.71
N LYS A 248 16.56 -0.57 13.89
CA LYS A 248 16.47 -0.67 12.43
C LYS A 248 15.80 -1.97 11.99
N LYS A 249 16.26 -3.10 12.55
CA LYS A 249 15.69 -4.42 12.29
C LYS A 249 14.22 -4.50 12.68
N ALA A 250 13.87 -4.01 13.87
CA ALA A 250 12.49 -3.99 14.35
C ALA A 250 11.58 -3.13 13.47
N ASP A 251 12.07 -2.01 12.96
CA ASP A 251 11.34 -1.11 12.08
C ASP A 251 11.10 -1.73 10.70
N ILE A 252 12.14 -2.31 10.10
CA ILE A 252 12.03 -3.02 8.82
C ILE A 252 11.05 -4.20 8.95
N GLN A 253 11.12 -4.96 10.05
CA GLN A 253 10.17 -6.04 10.31
C GLN A 253 8.73 -5.51 10.44
N SER A 254 8.52 -4.43 11.18
CA SER A 254 7.20 -3.81 11.34
C SER A 254 6.60 -3.32 10.02
N ILE A 255 7.44 -2.76 9.15
CA ILE A 255 7.03 -2.35 7.80
C ILE A 255 6.64 -3.58 6.97
N ALA A 256 7.44 -4.65 7.01
CA ALA A 256 7.18 -5.88 6.28
C ALA A 256 5.90 -6.58 6.75
N ASP A 257 5.63 -6.64 8.05
CA ASP A 257 4.42 -7.24 8.62
C ASP A 257 3.16 -6.50 8.15
N VAL A 258 3.18 -5.17 8.20
CA VAL A 258 2.08 -4.35 7.68
C VAL A 258 1.95 -4.52 6.17
N ALA A 259 3.06 -4.48 5.41
CA ALA A 259 3.03 -4.70 3.97
C ALA A 259 2.42 -6.06 3.61
N LYS A 260 2.81 -7.15 4.29
CA LYS A 260 2.24 -8.49 4.12
C LYS A 260 0.73 -8.50 4.37
N LYS A 261 0.29 -7.91 5.49
CA LYS A 261 -1.15 -7.82 5.83
C LYS A 261 -1.92 -7.03 4.77
N VAL A 262 -1.49 -5.80 4.50
CA VAL A 262 -2.26 -4.88 3.68
C VAL A 262 -2.21 -5.27 2.21
N SER A 263 -1.12 -5.88 1.72
CA SER A 263 -0.99 -6.34 0.33
C SER A 263 -2.06 -7.32 -0.14
N GLN A 264 -2.78 -7.98 0.77
CA GLN A 264 -3.86 -8.90 0.44
C GLN A 264 -5.20 -8.20 0.17
N ASP A 265 -5.31 -6.91 0.48
CA ASP A 265 -6.48 -6.10 0.15
C ASP A 265 -6.73 -6.08 -1.36
N ASN A 266 -7.95 -5.74 -1.77
CA ASN A 266 -8.32 -5.72 -3.18
C ASN A 266 -8.03 -7.08 -3.87
N PHE A 267 -8.04 -8.18 -3.11
CA PHE A 267 -7.62 -9.52 -3.55
C PHE A 267 -6.20 -9.55 -4.11
N GLY A 268 -5.29 -8.77 -3.53
CA GLY A 268 -3.91 -8.61 -3.99
C GLY A 268 -3.75 -7.91 -5.33
N ARG A 269 -4.85 -7.55 -6.02
CA ARG A 269 -4.81 -7.05 -7.39
C ARG A 269 -3.98 -5.79 -7.52
N GLY A 270 -4.11 -4.84 -6.59
CA GLY A 270 -3.35 -3.59 -6.63
C GLY A 270 -1.84 -3.75 -6.47
N VAL A 271 -1.37 -4.95 -6.12
CA VAL A 271 0.05 -5.34 -6.13
C VAL A 271 0.36 -6.24 -7.33
N SER A 272 -0.42 -7.30 -7.55
CA SER A 272 -0.12 -8.30 -8.57
C SER A 272 -0.23 -7.77 -10.00
N ASN A 273 -1.09 -6.76 -10.24
CA ASN A 273 -1.25 -6.15 -11.55
C ASN A 273 -0.22 -5.05 -11.86
N ASN A 274 0.55 -4.61 -10.86
CA ASN A 274 1.56 -3.57 -11.02
C ASN A 274 2.95 -4.21 -10.90
N PRO A 275 3.70 -4.38 -12.00
CA PRO A 275 4.96 -5.11 -11.99
C PRO A 275 6.00 -4.45 -11.06
N VAL A 276 6.00 -3.12 -10.96
CA VAL A 276 6.93 -2.38 -10.10
C VAL A 276 6.64 -2.66 -8.62
N VAL A 277 5.37 -2.56 -8.21
CA VAL A 277 4.95 -2.88 -6.84
C VAL A 277 5.20 -4.35 -6.52
N ASN A 278 4.89 -5.25 -7.47
CA ASN A 278 5.12 -6.68 -7.31
C ASN A 278 6.60 -6.99 -7.05
N VAL A 279 7.52 -6.44 -7.85
CA VAL A 279 8.96 -6.61 -7.67
C VAL A 279 9.42 -6.01 -6.34
N GLN A 280 8.93 -4.82 -6.00
CA GLN A 280 9.26 -4.14 -4.75
C GLN A 280 8.90 -4.99 -3.52
N LEU A 281 7.74 -5.65 -3.52
CA LEU A 281 7.26 -6.45 -2.37
C LEU A 281 7.71 -7.92 -2.40
N THR A 282 7.89 -8.51 -3.58
CA THR A 282 8.22 -9.95 -3.70
C THR A 282 9.69 -10.24 -3.98
N SER A 283 10.51 -9.21 -4.21
CA SER A 283 11.95 -9.37 -4.43
C SER A 283 12.79 -8.37 -3.62
N GLU A 284 12.54 -7.08 -3.76
CA GLU A 284 13.42 -6.06 -3.16
C GLU A 284 13.29 -5.98 -1.64
N LEU A 285 12.06 -5.94 -1.12
CA LEU A 285 11.83 -5.96 0.33
C LEU A 285 12.34 -7.28 0.96
N PRO A 286 12.11 -8.48 0.39
CA PRO A 286 12.73 -9.70 0.88
C PRO A 286 14.26 -9.65 0.91
N LYS A 287 14.94 -9.18 -0.14
CA LYS A 287 16.41 -9.04 -0.13
C LYS A 287 16.87 -8.11 1.00
N LEU A 288 16.13 -7.02 1.24
CA LEU A 288 16.42 -6.12 2.34
C LEU A 288 16.24 -6.81 3.70
N MET A 289 15.17 -7.57 3.88
CA MET A 289 14.97 -8.36 5.10
C MET A 289 16.07 -9.41 5.31
N GLU A 290 16.49 -10.10 4.24
CA GLU A 290 17.59 -11.06 4.26
C GLU A 290 18.91 -10.43 4.69
N LYS A 291 19.24 -9.23 4.16
CA LYS A 291 20.41 -8.44 4.58
C LYS A 291 20.48 -8.24 6.10
N HIS A 292 19.32 -8.09 6.75
CA HIS A 292 19.22 -7.89 8.20
C HIS A 292 19.02 -9.18 9.01
N GLY A 293 18.97 -10.35 8.36
CA GLY A 293 18.73 -11.64 8.99
C GLY A 293 17.29 -11.83 9.46
N LEU A 294 16.33 -11.16 8.82
CA LEU A 294 14.91 -11.19 9.18
C LEU A 294 14.09 -12.26 8.42
N ILE A 295 14.68 -12.89 7.39
CA ILE A 295 14.04 -14.02 6.68
C ILE A 295 14.49 -15.35 7.27
N HIS A 296 13.54 -16.26 7.50
CA HIS A 296 13.85 -17.66 7.76
C HIS A 296 13.96 -18.43 6.44
N THR A 297 15.16 -18.90 6.10
CA THR A 297 15.43 -19.79 4.96
C THR A 297 14.97 -21.24 5.18
N GLN A 298 14.32 -21.55 6.31
CA GLN A 298 13.76 -22.87 6.56
C GLN A 298 12.42 -23.04 5.82
N GLY A 299 12.44 -23.55 4.59
CA GLY A 299 11.20 -24.02 3.94
C GLY A 299 11.23 -24.25 2.43
N TYR A 300 12.20 -23.72 1.69
CA TYR A 300 12.32 -23.99 0.25
C TYR A 300 13.40 -25.04 -0.04
N ALA A 301 13.23 -26.24 0.52
CA ALA A 301 13.76 -27.40 -0.16
C ALA A 301 12.86 -27.63 -1.39
N PRO A 302 13.35 -27.51 -2.63
CA PRO A 302 12.56 -27.95 -3.76
C PRO A 302 12.22 -29.41 -3.53
N LYS A 303 10.92 -29.74 -3.45
CA LYS A 303 10.49 -31.13 -3.51
C LYS A 303 10.96 -31.67 -4.86
N LEU A 304 12.04 -32.45 -4.82
CA LEU A 304 12.56 -33.26 -5.93
C LEU A 304 11.52 -34.31 -6.34
#